data_AF-A0A842N3P8-F1
#
_entry.id   AF-A0A842N3P8-F1
#
_cell.length_a   1.000
_cell.length_b   1.000
_cell.length_c   1.000
_cell.angle_alpha   90.00
_cell.angle_beta   90.00
_cell.angle_gamma   90.00
#
_symmetry.space_group_name_H-M   'P 1'
#
loop_
_entity.id
_entity.type
_entity.pdbx_description
1 polymer ?
#
loop_
_entity_poly.entity_id
_entity_poly.type
_entity_poly.pdbx_seq_one_letter_code
_entity_poly.pdbx_strand_id
1 'polypeptide(L)'
;MGIDDILMQEGFGEAVDRLYELMEETAGHDLVQEMEEFFGSEIIAKEWFYSTPKALGGKRPYDYCVEGKQEELSKVIVRLSNGVF
;
A
#
# COMPACT_ATOMS: atom_id res chain seq x y z
N MET A 1 6.92 25.64 -4.39
CA MET A 1 5.78 24.76 -4.07
C MET A 1 6.32 23.36 -4.03
N GLY A 2 6.73 22.93 -2.84
CA GLY A 2 7.13 21.56 -2.59
C GLY A 2 5.88 20.69 -2.55
N ILE A 3 6.04 19.38 -2.75
CA ILE A 3 4.96 18.40 -2.54
C ILE A 3 4.40 18.52 -1.10
N ASP A 4 5.24 18.97 -0.16
CA ASP A 4 4.90 19.27 1.23
C ASP A 4 3.80 20.35 1.40
N ASP A 5 3.71 21.33 0.50
CA ASP A 5 2.67 22.39 0.58
C ASP A 5 1.28 21.86 0.18
N ILE A 6 1.22 20.81 -0.65
CA ILE A 6 -0.03 20.18 -1.10
C ILE A 6 -0.59 19.27 0.01
N LEU A 7 0.30 18.61 0.75
CA LEU A 7 -0.04 17.70 1.84
C LEU A 7 -0.63 18.40 3.08
N MET A 8 -0.36 19.71 3.27
CA MET A 8 -0.88 20.48 4.42
C MET A 8 -2.29 21.10 4.21
N GLN A 9 -2.97 20.83 3.09
CA GLN A 9 -4.38 21.21 2.98
C GLN A 9 -5.21 20.32 3.91
N GLU A 10 -5.97 20.89 4.84
CA GLU A 10 -6.74 20.18 5.88
C GLU A 10 -7.63 19.03 5.35
N GLY A 11 -8.04 19.07 4.07
CA GLY A 11 -8.80 17.97 3.43
C GLY A 11 -7.95 16.79 2.92
N PHE A 12 -6.63 16.95 2.80
CA PHE A 12 -5.72 15.90 2.32
C PHE A 12 -5.38 14.91 3.44
N GLY A 13 -5.20 15.40 4.68
CA GLY A 13 -4.99 14.55 5.86
C GLY A 13 -6.16 13.59 6.09
N GLU A 14 -7.40 14.09 6.10
CA GLU A 14 -8.59 13.24 6.25
C GLU A 14 -8.76 12.22 5.11
N ALA A 15 -8.37 12.58 3.89
CA ALA A 15 -8.41 11.64 2.76
C ALA A 15 -7.35 10.53 2.90
N VAL A 16 -6.17 10.86 3.42
CA VAL A 16 -5.09 9.89 3.69
C VAL A 16 -5.43 8.98 4.86
N ASP A 17 -6.08 9.49 5.90
CA ASP A 17 -6.55 8.71 7.05
C ASP A 17 -7.63 7.72 6.61
N ARG A 18 -8.59 8.16 5.79
CA ARG A 18 -9.61 7.24 5.22
C ARG A 18 -9.02 6.17 4.32
N LEU A 19 -7.97 6.49 3.57
CA LEU A 19 -7.27 5.49 2.76
C LEU A 19 -6.51 4.49 3.66
N TYR A 20 -6.02 4.93 4.82
CA TYR A 20 -5.43 4.01 5.81
C TYR A 20 -6.45 3.04 6.36
N GLU A 21 -7.58 3.55 6.85
CA GLU A 21 -8.67 2.74 7.38
C GLU A 21 -9.14 1.73 6.33
N LEU A 22 -9.33 2.17 5.07
CA LEU A 22 -9.73 1.29 3.98
C LEU A 22 -8.67 0.24 3.65
N MET A 23 -7.38 0.60 3.71
CA MET A 23 -6.27 -0.33 3.48
C MET A 23 -6.23 -1.40 4.58
N GLU A 24 -6.33 -1.04 5.85
CA GLU A 24 -6.38 -2.00 6.97
C GLU A 24 -7.62 -2.90 6.91
N GLU A 25 -8.80 -2.34 6.60
CA GLU A 25 -10.04 -3.11 6.46
C GLU A 25 -9.96 -4.14 5.33
N THR A 26 -9.26 -3.81 4.24
CA THR A 26 -9.19 -4.69 3.05
C THR A 26 -8.03 -5.69 3.14
N ALA A 27 -6.84 -5.21 3.49
CA ALA A 27 -5.61 -6.02 3.54
C ALA A 27 -5.45 -6.79 4.85
N GLY A 28 -6.05 -6.29 5.94
CA GLY A 28 -5.79 -6.77 7.29
C GLY A 28 -4.52 -6.14 7.89
N HIS A 29 -4.54 -5.95 9.20
CA HIS A 29 -3.48 -5.25 9.94
C HIS A 29 -2.08 -5.86 9.71
N ASP A 30 -1.96 -7.19 9.73
CA ASP A 30 -0.67 -7.89 9.56
C ASP A 30 -0.02 -7.56 8.20
N LEU A 31 -0.82 -7.53 7.12
CA LEU A 31 -0.33 -7.27 5.78
C LEU A 31 0.03 -5.79 5.57
N VAL A 32 -0.72 -4.88 6.19
CA VAL A 32 -0.39 -3.46 6.20
C VAL A 32 0.97 -3.25 6.89
N GLN A 33 1.15 -3.84 8.06
CA GLN A 33 2.42 -3.75 8.79
C GLN A 33 3.60 -4.29 7.97
N GLU A 34 3.44 -5.44 7.31
CA GLU A 34 4.48 -5.98 6.40
C GLU A 34 4.86 -5.00 5.28
N MET A 35 3.88 -4.33 4.68
CA MET A 35 4.13 -3.34 3.63
C MET A 35 4.86 -2.11 4.18
N GLU A 36 4.44 -1.60 5.33
CA GLU A 36 5.06 -0.44 5.96
C GLU A 36 6.51 -0.70 6.34
N GLU A 37 6.80 -1.88 6.92
CA GLU A 37 8.16 -2.31 7.23
C GLU A 37 9.01 -2.44 5.96
N PHE A 38 8.45 -2.98 4.88
CA PHE A 38 9.16 -3.12 3.61
C PHE A 38 9.48 -1.77 2.95
N PHE A 39 8.51 -0.85 2.90
CA PHE A 39 8.70 0.46 2.28
C PHE A 39 9.38 1.49 3.19
N GLY A 40 9.43 1.24 4.51
CA GLY A 40 9.96 2.16 5.52
C GLY A 40 9.13 3.46 5.63
N SER A 41 7.96 3.50 5.01
CA SER A 41 7.07 4.65 4.97
C SER A 41 5.65 4.20 4.66
N GLU A 42 4.74 4.52 5.58
CA GLU A 42 3.30 4.33 5.42
C GLU A 42 2.75 4.99 4.15
N ILE A 43 3.21 6.21 3.83
CA ILE A 43 2.77 6.93 2.63
C ILE A 43 3.14 6.16 1.36
N ILE A 44 4.37 5.66 1.29
CA ILE A 44 4.84 4.89 0.13
C ILE A 44 4.11 3.54 0.04
N ALA A 45 3.87 2.87 1.17
CA ALA A 45 3.11 1.62 1.22
C ALA A 45 1.69 1.81 0.66
N LYS A 46 1.01 2.90 1.05
CA LYS A 46 -0.32 3.27 0.54
C LYS A 46 -0.30 3.58 -0.96
N GLU A 47 0.63 4.44 -1.39
CA GLU A 47 0.77 4.77 -2.81
C GLU A 47 0.97 3.49 -3.63
N TRP A 48 1.83 2.59 -3.16
CA TRP A 48 2.03 1.31 -3.80
C TRP A 48 0.76 0.46 -3.82
N PHE A 49 0.05 0.36 -2.68
CA PHE A 49 -1.15 -0.45 -2.49
C PHE A 49 -2.29 -0.09 -3.47
N TYR A 50 -2.44 1.20 -3.78
CA TYR A 50 -3.44 1.70 -4.72
C TYR A 50 -2.92 1.91 -6.15
N SER A 51 -1.61 1.76 -6.38
CA SER A 51 -0.98 1.84 -7.70
C SER A 51 -1.04 0.53 -8.48
N THR A 52 -0.57 0.56 -9.73
CA THR A 52 -0.44 -0.61 -10.61
C THR A 52 1.03 -1.03 -10.76
N PRO A 53 1.64 -1.66 -9.74
CA PRO A 53 3.05 -2.02 -9.78
C PRO A 53 3.32 -3.05 -10.90
N LYS A 54 4.44 -2.86 -11.59
CA LYS A 54 4.88 -3.78 -12.66
C LYS A 54 5.05 -5.22 -12.16
N ALA A 55 5.47 -5.39 -10.90
CA ALA A 55 5.61 -6.69 -10.25
C ALA A 55 4.30 -7.49 -10.18
N LEU A 56 3.14 -6.82 -10.22
CA LEU A 56 1.82 -7.45 -10.23
C LEU A 56 1.19 -7.47 -11.63
N GLY A 57 1.98 -7.28 -12.69
CA GLY A 57 1.47 -7.32 -14.06
C GLY A 57 0.43 -6.23 -14.37
N GLY A 58 0.49 -5.10 -13.66
CA GLY A 58 -0.46 -3.99 -13.84
C GLY A 58 -1.77 -4.13 -13.06
N LYS A 59 -1.92 -5.14 -12.19
CA LYS A 59 -2.99 -5.19 -11.19
C LYS A 59 -2.61 -4.41 -9.94
N ARG A 60 -3.61 -3.87 -9.24
CA ARG A 60 -3.37 -3.17 -7.97
C ARG A 60 -3.31 -4.16 -6.83
N PRO A 61 -2.43 -3.96 -5.83
CA PRO A 61 -2.44 -4.72 -4.58
C PRO A 61 -3.83 -4.75 -3.93
N TYR A 62 -4.55 -3.62 -3.96
CA TYR A 62 -5.95 -3.53 -3.52
C TYR A 62 -6.85 -4.60 -4.16
N ASP A 63 -6.72 -4.84 -5.46
CA ASP A 63 -7.56 -5.80 -6.18
C ASP A 63 -7.30 -7.25 -5.68
N TYR A 64 -6.05 -7.57 -5.31
CA TYR A 64 -5.73 -8.87 -4.70
C TYR A 64 -6.41 -9.04 -3.34
N CYS A 65 -6.41 -7.99 -2.50
CA CYS A 65 -7.05 -8.06 -1.20
C CYS A 65 -8.58 -8.19 -1.33
N VAL A 66 -9.21 -7.48 -2.26
CA VAL A 66 -10.65 -7.63 -2.57
C VAL A 66 -10.98 -9.02 -3.11
N GLU A 67 -10.09 -9.64 -3.88
CA GLU A 67 -10.21 -11.03 -4.35
C GLU A 67 -9.95 -12.07 -3.23
N GLY A 68 -9.64 -11.65 -2.00
CA GLY A 68 -9.30 -12.55 -0.88
C GLY A 68 -7.93 -13.21 -1.00
N LYS A 69 -7.03 -12.62 -1.79
CA LYS A 69 -5.67 -13.12 -2.09
C LYS A 69 -4.59 -12.40 -1.30
N GLN A 70 -4.88 -12.03 -0.05
CA GLN A 70 -3.92 -11.33 0.83
C GLN A 70 -2.62 -12.13 1.00
N GLU A 71 -2.69 -13.46 1.14
CA GLU A 71 -1.50 -14.31 1.24
C GLU A 71 -0.62 -14.29 -0.03
N GLU A 72 -1.22 -14.20 -1.22
CA GLU A 72 -0.44 -14.09 -2.46
C GLU A 72 0.32 -12.76 -2.49
N LEU A 73 -0.34 -11.69 -2.04
CA LEU A 73 0.26 -10.36 -1.98
C LEU A 73 1.40 -10.30 -0.95
N SER A 74 1.22 -10.88 0.24
CA SER A 74 2.29 -11.04 1.24
C SER A 74 3.50 -11.79 0.65
N LYS A 75 3.26 -12.91 -0.06
CA LYS A 75 4.35 -13.66 -0.74
C LYS A 75 5.07 -12.81 -1.78
N VAL A 76 4.37 -11.93 -2.49
CA VAL A 76 5.01 -10.99 -3.44
C VAL A 76 5.87 -9.98 -2.69
N ILE A 77 5.37 -9.38 -1.60
CA ILE A 77 6.13 -8.42 -0.78
C ILE A 77 7.39 -9.08 -0.22
N VAL A 78 7.28 -10.30 0.31
CA VAL A 78 8.44 -11.08 0.79
C VAL A 78 9.43 -11.38 -0.33
N ARG A 79 8.97 -11.69 -1.55
CA ARG A 79 9.88 -11.90 -2.69
C ARG A 79 10.61 -10.61 -3.07
N LEU A 80 9.90 -9.48 -3.08
CA LEU A 80 10.47 -8.17 -3.34
C LEU A 80 11.49 -7.77 -2.25
N SER A 81 11.22 -8.06 -0.98
CA SER A 81 12.15 -7.79 0.13
C SER A 81 13.43 -8.62 0.05
N ASN A 82 13.34 -9.84 -0.49
CA ASN A 82 14.49 -10.70 -0.74
C ASN A 82 15.19 -10.41 -2.09
N GLY A 83 14.77 -9.40 -2.84
CA GLY A 83 15.35 -9.04 -4.14
C GLY A 83 15.06 -10.04 -5.27
N VAL A 84 14.01 -10.84 -5.13
CA VAL A 84 13.58 -11.82 -6.13
C VAL A 84 12.52 -11.18 -7.03
N PHE A 85 12.88 -10.94 -8.30
CA PHE A 85 12.02 -10.35 -9.34
C PHE A 85 11.39 -11.40 -10.25
#